data_AF-A0A0G4MP97-F1
#
_entry.id   AF-A0A0G4MP97-F1
#
_cell.length_a   1.000
_cell.length_b   1.000
_cell.length_c   1.000
_cell.angle_alpha   90.00
_cell.angle_beta   90.00
_cell.angle_gamma   90.00
#
_symmetry.space_group_name_H-M   'P 1'
#
loop_
_entity.id
_entity.type
_entity.pdbx_description
1 polymer ?
#
loop_
_entity_poly.entity_id
_entity_poly.type
_entity_poly.pdbx_seq_one_letter_code
_entity_poly.pdbx_strand_id
1 'polypeptide(L)'
;LGFDGIDIDWEYPQNDDEARDLVALLAAVRGALDAYAATLPAPYHFELSVACPAGAQNYERMRLAEMDPLLDFWNLMAYDYAGSWDATAGHQANLRPSGANPGATPFST
;
A
#
# COMPACT_ATOMS: atom_id res chain seq x y z
N LEU A 1 22.91 2.39 8.97
CA LEU A 1 21.74 1.52 9.25
C LEU A 1 21.74 0.28 8.37
N GLY A 2 22.24 0.34 7.12
CA GLY A 2 22.41 -0.87 6.30
C GLY A 2 21.08 -1.50 5.90
N PHE A 3 20.10 -0.66 5.56
CA PHE A 3 18.80 -1.10 5.05
C PHE A 3 18.88 -1.42 3.57
N ASP A 4 18.03 -2.35 3.14
CA ASP A 4 17.97 -2.88 1.77
C ASP A 4 16.90 -2.19 0.91
N GLY A 5 16.12 -1.29 1.49
CA GLY A 5 15.04 -0.61 0.79
C GLY A 5 14.30 0.41 1.65
N ILE A 6 13.23 0.95 1.08
CA ILE A 6 12.31 1.89 1.72
C ILE A 6 10.88 1.37 1.51
N ASP A 7 10.09 1.37 2.57
CA ASP A 7 8.64 1.16 2.51
C ASP A 7 7.94 2.51 2.79
N ILE A 8 6.98 2.88 1.95
CA ILE A 8 6.19 4.11 2.11
C ILE A 8 4.78 3.76 2.53
N ASP A 9 4.39 4.26 3.70
CA ASP A 9 3.08 4.07 4.29
C ASP A 9 2.32 5.41 4.35
N TRP A 10 1.55 5.71 3.29
CA TRP A 10 0.67 6.88 3.24
C TRP A 10 -0.79 6.43 3.33
N GLU A 11 -1.40 6.65 4.50
CA GLU A 11 -2.80 6.31 4.80
C GLU A 11 -3.71 7.54 4.89
N TYR A 12 -4.41 7.98 3.86
CA TYR A 12 -4.40 7.55 2.45
C TYR A 12 -4.44 8.81 1.57
N PRO A 13 -4.05 8.75 0.29
CA PRO A 13 -4.32 9.83 -0.66
C PRO A 13 -5.83 10.15 -0.72
N GLN A 14 -6.19 11.39 -0.44
CA GLN A 14 -7.60 11.81 -0.29
C GLN A 14 -8.25 12.27 -1.60
N ASN A 15 -7.45 12.67 -2.59
CA ASN A 15 -7.89 13.24 -3.85
C ASN A 15 -6.90 12.91 -4.98
N ASP A 16 -7.26 13.27 -6.23
CA ASP A 16 -6.43 12.98 -7.40
C ASP A 16 -5.07 13.70 -7.37
N ASP A 17 -4.99 14.87 -6.75
CA ASP A 17 -3.73 15.62 -6.62
C ASP A 17 -2.77 14.83 -5.71
N GLU A 18 -3.22 14.39 -4.54
CA GLU A 18 -2.45 13.53 -3.64
C GLU A 18 -2.08 12.18 -4.27
N ALA A 19 -2.97 11.60 -5.09
CA ALA A 19 -2.65 10.37 -5.81
C ALA A 19 -1.53 10.57 -6.85
N ARG A 20 -1.49 11.72 -7.53
CA ARG A 20 -0.37 12.09 -8.42
C ARG A 20 0.90 12.39 -7.64
N ASP A 21 0.78 13.05 -6.50
CA ASP A 21 1.93 13.35 -5.63
C ASP A 21 2.56 12.06 -5.07
N LEU A 22 1.76 11.04 -4.75
CA LEU A 22 2.27 9.72 -4.36
C LEU A 22 3.07 9.06 -5.51
N VAL A 23 2.58 9.12 -6.75
CA VAL A 23 3.34 8.62 -7.92
C VAL A 23 4.66 9.39 -8.09
N ALA A 24 4.62 10.73 -7.96
CA ALA A 24 5.81 11.57 -8.07
C ALA A 24 6.82 11.28 -6.95
N LEU A 25 6.35 11.04 -5.73
CA LEU A 25 7.16 10.63 -4.59
C LEU A 25 7.85 9.29 -4.87
N LEU A 26 7.09 8.28 -5.30
CA LEU A 26 7.65 6.96 -5.64
C LEU A 26 8.70 7.05 -6.74
N ALA A 27 8.45 7.84 -7.78
CA ALA A 27 9.40 8.05 -8.87
C ALA A 27 10.69 8.72 -8.39
N ALA A 28 10.57 9.72 -7.51
CA ALA A 28 11.72 10.40 -6.91
C ALA A 28 12.54 9.46 -6.02
N VAL A 29 11.88 8.63 -5.20
CA VAL A 29 12.55 7.65 -4.34
C VAL A 29 13.24 6.56 -5.16
N ARG A 30 12.55 5.96 -6.14
CA ARG A 30 13.11 4.98 -7.07
C ARG A 30 14.36 5.53 -7.76
N GLY A 31 14.28 6.75 -8.30
CA GLY A 31 15.42 7.42 -8.93
C GLY A 31 16.59 7.66 -7.97
N ALA A 32 16.33 8.01 -6.71
CA ALA A 32 17.37 8.20 -5.70
C ALA A 32 18.03 6.87 -5.29
N LEU A 33 17.24 5.81 -5.13
CA LEU A 33 17.73 4.46 -4.85
C LEU A 33 18.63 3.96 -5.98
N ASP A 34 18.21 4.13 -7.23
CA ASP A 34 18.96 3.70 -8.42
C ASP A 34 20.25 4.52 -8.58
N ALA A 35 20.18 5.83 -8.36
CA ALA A 35 21.35 6.71 -8.41
C ALA A 35 22.38 6.31 -7.33
N TYR A 36 21.94 5.96 -6.12
CA TYR A 36 22.83 5.50 -5.06
C TYR A 36 23.41 4.12 -5.39
N ALA A 37 22.59 3.17 -5.85
CA ALA A 37 23.03 1.84 -6.27
C ALA A 37 24.13 1.91 -7.33
N ALA A 38 24.05 2.84 -8.28
CA ALA A 38 25.07 3.06 -9.30
C ALA A 38 26.43 3.54 -8.75
N THR A 39 26.49 4.03 -7.51
CA THR A 39 27.76 4.42 -6.85
C THR A 39 28.47 3.25 -6.17
N LEU A 40 27.80 2.10 -6.03
CA LEU A 40 28.31 0.96 -5.29
C LEU A 40 29.32 0.16 -6.12
N PRO A 41 30.31 -0.50 -5.47
CA PRO A 41 31.34 -1.26 -6.16
C PRO A 41 30.81 -2.53 -6.83
N ALA A 42 29.61 -2.98 -6.45
CA ALA A 42 28.91 -4.12 -7.05
C ALA A 42 27.47 -3.72 -7.36
N PRO A 43 26.86 -4.29 -8.42
CA PRO A 43 25.45 -4.08 -8.71
C PRO A 43 24.59 -4.42 -7.48
N TYR A 44 23.70 -3.50 -7.13
CA TYR A 44 22.74 -3.67 -6.05
C TYR A 44 21.40 -3.10 -6.50
N HIS A 45 20.31 -3.68 -6.03
CA HIS A 45 18.97 -3.17 -6.25
C HIS A 45 18.33 -2.96 -4.89
N PHE A 46 18.08 -1.70 -4.52
CA PHE A 46 17.35 -1.38 -3.30
C PHE A 46 15.86 -1.51 -3.55
N GLU A 47 15.15 -2.12 -2.61
CA GLU A 47 13.72 -2.36 -2.72
C GLU A 47 12.91 -1.09 -2.41
N LEU A 48 11.81 -0.90 -3.13
CA LEU A 48 10.80 0.11 -2.85
C LEU A 48 9.42 -0.56 -2.75
N SER A 49 8.76 -0.42 -1.61
CA SER A 49 7.43 -0.97 -1.37
C SER A 49 6.48 0.07 -0.79
N VAL A 50 5.19 -0.28 -0.74
CA VAL A 50 4.16 0.49 -0.05
C VAL A 50 3.29 -0.41 0.79
N ALA A 51 2.81 0.10 1.92
CA ALA A 51 1.59 -0.39 2.54
C ALA A 51 0.38 0.16 1.76
N CYS A 52 -0.52 -0.71 1.30
CA CYS A 52 -1.66 -0.30 0.46
C CYS A 52 -3.03 -0.71 1.04
N PRO A 53 -4.06 0.14 0.86
CA PRO A 53 -5.38 -0.11 1.40
C PRO A 53 -6.07 -1.34 0.80
N ALA A 54 -6.75 -2.09 1.64
CA ALA A 54 -7.75 -3.07 1.22
C ALA A 54 -9.15 -2.47 0.99
N GLY A 55 -9.44 -1.28 1.52
CA GLY A 55 -10.74 -0.64 1.32
C GLY A 55 -10.89 -0.02 -0.08
N ALA A 56 -11.95 -0.40 -0.82
CA ALA A 56 -12.22 0.11 -2.17
C ALA A 56 -12.24 1.64 -2.28
N GLN A 57 -12.83 2.31 -1.29
CA GLN A 57 -12.89 3.77 -1.25
C GLN A 57 -11.51 4.45 -1.27
N ASN A 58 -10.46 3.74 -0.85
CA ASN A 58 -9.08 4.22 -0.84
C ASN A 58 -8.31 3.73 -2.07
N TYR A 59 -8.31 2.42 -2.37
CA TYR A 59 -7.51 1.91 -3.50
C TYR A 59 -8.03 2.37 -4.87
N GLU A 60 -9.33 2.64 -5.03
CA GLU A 60 -9.91 3.14 -6.29
C GLU A 60 -9.47 4.58 -6.62
N ARG A 61 -8.96 5.32 -5.63
CA ARG A 61 -8.38 6.67 -5.82
C ARG A 61 -6.90 6.63 -6.19
N MET A 62 -6.24 5.50 -5.98
CA MET A 62 -4.82 5.35 -6.25
C MET A 62 -4.57 5.13 -7.74
N ARG A 63 -3.44 5.62 -8.23
CA ARG A 63 -2.98 5.41 -9.60
C ARG A 63 -2.19 4.11 -9.71
N LEU A 64 -2.81 2.98 -9.37
CA LEU A 64 -2.15 1.68 -9.21
C LEU A 64 -1.26 1.31 -10.40
N ALA A 65 -1.75 1.50 -11.63
CA ALA A 65 -0.98 1.20 -12.85
C ALA A 65 0.24 2.10 -13.06
N GLU A 66 0.22 3.34 -12.56
CA GLU A 66 1.37 4.26 -12.62
C GLU A 66 2.37 3.99 -11.49
N MET A 67 1.90 3.49 -10.35
CA MET A 67 2.72 3.13 -9.19
C MET A 67 3.46 1.80 -9.39
N ASP A 68 2.78 0.78 -9.92
CA ASP A 68 3.29 -0.59 -10.06
C ASP A 68 4.69 -0.69 -10.70
N PRO A 69 5.02 -0.01 -11.82
CA PRO A 69 6.35 -0.09 -12.41
C PRO A 69 7.47 0.55 -11.57
N LEU A 70 7.14 1.29 -10.49
CA LEU A 70 8.10 1.92 -9.59
C LEU A 70 8.40 1.06 -8.36
N LEU A 71 7.54 0.08 -8.07
CA LEU A 71 7.55 -0.71 -6.84
C LEU A 71 8.09 -2.12 -7.10
N ASP A 72 8.73 -2.68 -6.08
CA ASP A 72 9.16 -4.07 -6.08
C ASP A 72 8.03 -5.01 -5.65
N PHE A 73 7.22 -4.58 -4.68
CA PHE A 73 6.04 -5.29 -4.21
C PHE A 73 5.09 -4.38 -3.41
N TRP A 74 3.88 -4.88 -3.20
CA TRP A 74 2.82 -4.21 -2.46
C TRP A 74 2.48 -4.98 -1.19
N ASN A 75 2.43 -4.30 -0.06
CA ASN A 75 1.98 -4.84 1.22
C ASN A 75 0.50 -4.50 1.44
N LEU A 76 -0.41 -5.40 1.04
CA LEU A 76 -1.85 -5.18 1.21
C LEU A 76 -2.25 -5.24 2.69
N MET A 77 -2.80 -4.14 3.19
CA MET A 77 -3.31 -4.01 4.55
C MET A 77 -4.67 -4.69 4.69
N ALA A 78 -4.67 -6.02 4.58
CA ALA A 78 -5.87 -6.86 4.64
C ALA A 78 -6.35 -7.11 6.10
N TYR A 79 -6.46 -6.03 6.87
CA TYR A 79 -6.85 -5.98 8.27
C TYR A 79 -7.61 -4.69 8.57
N ASP A 80 -7.98 -4.47 9.84
CA ASP A 80 -8.78 -3.34 10.31
C ASP A 80 -10.13 -3.18 9.60
N TYR A 81 -10.75 -4.29 9.21
CA TYR A 81 -12.11 -4.28 8.62
C TYR A 81 -13.21 -4.06 9.66
N ALA A 82 -12.92 -4.32 10.93
CA ALA A 82 -13.86 -4.13 12.01
C ALA A 82 -13.12 -3.65 13.25
N GLY A 83 -13.69 -2.69 13.97
CA GLY A 83 -13.04 -2.07 15.12
C GLY A 83 -13.99 -1.34 16.05
N SER A 84 -13.43 -0.49 16.91
CA SER A 84 -14.20 0.28 17.89
C SER A 84 -15.14 1.32 17.27
N TRP A 85 -14.94 1.64 15.99
CA TRP A 85 -15.79 2.54 15.20
C TRP A 85 -17.10 1.89 14.73
N ASP A 86 -17.23 0.57 14.83
CA ASP A 86 -18.43 -0.15 14.40
C ASP A 86 -19.46 -0.31 15.52
N ALA A 87 -20.74 -0.34 15.15
CA ALA A 87 -21.84 -0.58 16.09
C ALA A 87 -21.95 -2.07 16.51
N THR A 88 -21.32 -2.98 15.76
CA THR A 88 -21.40 -4.43 15.95
C THR A 88 -20.02 -5.06 15.80
N ALA A 89 -19.74 -6.11 16.57
CA ALA A 89 -18.51 -6.88 16.40
C ALA A 89 -18.47 -7.57 15.03
N GLY A 90 -17.28 -7.61 14.41
CA GLY A 90 -17.02 -8.26 13.13
C GLY A 90 -15.62 -8.87 13.06
N HIS A 91 -15.35 -9.58 11.97
CA HIS A 91 -14.02 -10.12 11.65
C HIS A 91 -13.14 -9.00 11.08
N GLN A 92 -12.06 -8.65 11.78
CA GLN A 92 -11.18 -7.55 11.36
C GLN A 92 -10.26 -7.87 10.16
N ALA A 93 -10.12 -9.14 9.78
CA ALA A 93 -9.18 -9.59 8.74
C ALA A 93 -9.67 -10.88 8.04
N ASN A 94 -10.95 -10.92 7.64
CA ASN A 94 -11.51 -12.08 6.95
C ASN A 94 -10.99 -12.23 5.52
N LEU A 95 -10.60 -13.44 5.13
CA LEU A 95 -10.20 -13.76 3.76
C LEU A 95 -11.39 -13.80 2.79
N ARG A 96 -12.60 -14.09 3.28
CA ARG A 96 -13.82 -14.24 2.46
C ARG A 96 -15.03 -13.66 3.19
N PRO A 97 -16.06 -13.22 2.44
CA PRO A 97 -17.35 -12.89 3.04
C PRO A 97 -18.00 -14.11 3.70
N SER A 98 -18.64 -13.91 4.84
CA SER A 98 -19.46 -14.93 5.50
C SER A 98 -20.86 -14.98 4.89
N GLY A 99 -21.17 -16.06 4.15
CA GLY A 99 -22.52 -16.25 3.61
C GLY A 99 -23.57 -16.51 4.69
N ALA A 100 -23.18 -17.10 5.83
CA ALA A 100 -24.09 -17.41 6.94
C ALA A 100 -24.36 -16.20 7.84
N ASN A 101 -23.40 -15.28 7.97
CA ASN A 101 -23.55 -14.05 8.73
C ASN A 101 -22.83 -12.88 8.03
N PRO A 102 -23.44 -12.26 7.01
CA PRO A 102 -22.82 -11.16 6.28
C PRO A 102 -22.44 -9.96 7.17
N GLY A 103 -23.19 -9.72 8.25
CA GLY A 103 -22.89 -8.63 9.19
C GLY A 103 -21.59 -8.81 9.98
N ALA A 104 -21.06 -10.04 10.06
CA ALA A 104 -19.76 -10.31 10.69
C ALA A 104 -18.57 -10.04 9.74
N THR A 105 -18.80 -9.87 8.44
CA THR A 105 -17.75 -9.56 7.45
C THR A 105 -18.23 -8.41 6.56
N PRO A 106 -18.43 -7.20 7.12
CA PRO A 106 -18.96 -6.08 6.36
C PRO A 106 -18.04 -5.64 5.20
N PHE A 107 -16.75 -5.94 5.31
CA PHE A 107 -15.75 -5.74 4.26
C PHE A 107 -15.04 -7.06 3.91
N SER A 108 -14.62 -7.18 2.66
CA SER A 108 -13.77 -8.25 2.14
C SER A 108 -13.03 -7.69 0.93
N THR A 109 -11.74 -8.00 0.81
CA THR A 109 -10.96 -7.81 -0.42
C THR A 109 -10.96 -9.06 -1.28
#